data_AF-A0A388KQE2-F1
#
_entry.id   AF-A0A388KQE2-F1
#
_cell.length_a   1.000
_cell.length_b   1.000
_cell.length_c   1.000
_cell.angle_alpha   90.00
_cell.angle_beta   90.00
_cell.angle_gamma   90.00
#
_symmetry.space_group_name_H-M   'P 1'
#
loop_
_entity.id
_entity.type
_entity.pdbx_description
1 polymer ?
#
loop_
_entity_poly.entity_id
_entity_poly.type
_entity_poly.pdbx_seq_one_letter_code
_entity_poly.pdbx_strand_id
1 'polypeptide(L)'
;MDKVYNKFIRDEESEKKRKEQEEIEKKKKEEDEKRNEWKKEREQLEAEMASRLNKRFEEFGLKKKEQHIEVRQFDEIARLKRENEELLRRINGNGNNCGDEVIRLRRESDELRRKMNGEGSSCGNEGVVARLQEEIYDLRKAIGSKQLDNDEIFALKQEIGELKQSAYMKTNFEQEIAGSRKKIDVLRKQNEKAMDETRLWKDEALRPGNKRGSVVVNTPGLPNRGTPKPRWTDNMKDNERWKEEYKKLQSLHRIANVEAELLKEKRVQAESKRMEAEKQVKELEEKMSRLNLAGDGERAKEGGTNLKEKLEASTIGSARRGHKVTPGRSVTVGDKATTLADDVNNRFLFVEEQKKNLRNLKKSGLEPMCKEAGIRTGKVEQMVCELAEFRAEQAFGLMRAKDGTTKGKQPIYDVDDDSEQKESNSQEEGDARSVEL
;
A
#
# COMPACT_ATOMS: atom_id res chain seq x y z
N MET A 1 33.22 7.31 63.48
CA MET A 1 32.86 6.33 62.43
C MET A 1 31.71 6.83 61.56
N ASP A 2 30.62 7.32 62.14
CA ASP A 2 29.42 7.75 61.39
C ASP A 2 29.64 8.81 60.31
N LYS A 3 30.53 9.79 60.57
CA LYS A 3 30.87 10.82 59.57
C LYS A 3 31.54 10.24 58.31
N VAL A 4 32.33 9.17 58.47
CA VAL A 4 33.04 8.52 57.35
C VAL A 4 32.08 7.64 56.56
N TYR A 5 31.22 6.88 57.25
CA TYR A 5 30.20 6.05 56.61
C TYR A 5 29.18 6.88 55.81
N ASN A 6 28.69 7.99 56.36
CA ASN A 6 27.77 8.90 55.66
C ASN A 6 28.40 9.62 54.45
N LYS A 7 29.74 9.70 54.40
CA LYS A 7 30.44 10.20 53.22
C LYS A 7 30.50 9.12 52.14
N PHE A 8 30.86 7.89 52.51
CA PHE A 8 30.89 6.75 51.58
C PHE A 8 29.55 6.51 50.89
N ILE A 9 28.44 6.52 51.62
CA ILE A 9 27.09 6.34 51.03
C ILE A 9 26.76 7.48 50.06
N ARG A 10 27.13 8.73 50.39
CA ARG A 10 26.92 9.87 49.48
C ARG A 10 27.77 9.77 48.22
N ASP A 11 29.02 9.35 48.36
CA ASP A 11 29.93 9.17 47.23
C ASP A 11 29.41 8.05 46.31
N GLU A 12 28.95 6.92 46.87
CA GLU A 12 28.34 5.81 46.13
C GLU A 12 27.03 6.20 45.42
N GLU A 13 26.14 6.93 46.09
CA GLU A 13 24.92 7.49 45.46
C GLU A 13 25.25 8.47 44.33
N SER A 14 26.27 9.31 44.52
CA SER A 14 26.70 10.28 43.51
C SER A 14 27.31 9.59 42.28
N GLU A 15 28.08 8.52 42.49
CA GLU A 15 28.66 7.72 41.41
C GLU A 15 27.58 6.97 40.64
N LYS A 16 26.58 6.41 41.34
CA LYS A 16 25.42 5.76 40.70
C LYS A 16 24.62 6.74 39.85
N LYS A 17 24.34 7.95 40.36
CA LYS A 17 23.66 9.00 39.59
C LYS A 17 24.47 9.43 38.36
N ARG A 18 25.81 9.49 38.47
CA ARG A 18 26.68 9.82 37.33
C ARG A 18 26.60 8.74 36.25
N LYS A 19 26.67 7.46 36.63
CA LYS A 19 26.55 6.32 35.69
C LYS A 19 25.18 6.28 35.01
N GLU A 20 24.10 6.56 35.74
CA GLU A 20 22.75 6.63 35.19
C GLU A 20 22.60 7.78 34.18
N GLN A 21 23.17 8.96 34.48
CA GLN A 21 23.20 10.08 33.54
C GLN A 21 24.01 9.77 32.27
N GLU A 22 25.17 9.13 32.42
CA GLU A 22 26.01 8.68 31.29
C GLU A 22 25.26 7.68 30.40
N GLU A 23 24.48 6.75 30.99
CA GLU A 23 23.68 5.78 30.23
C GLU A 23 22.51 6.44 29.49
N ILE A 24 21.83 7.41 30.11
CA ILE A 24 20.76 8.20 29.48
C ILE A 24 21.34 9.01 28.31
N GLU A 25 22.49 9.65 28.48
CA GLU A 25 23.13 10.41 27.41
C GLU A 25 23.57 9.50 26.26
N LYS A 26 24.08 8.30 26.56
CA LYS A 26 24.43 7.30 25.56
C LYS A 26 23.20 6.83 24.77
N LYS A 27 22.10 6.48 25.44
CA LYS A 27 20.83 6.11 24.77
C LYS A 27 20.30 7.24 23.89
N LYS A 28 20.38 8.48 24.35
CA LYS A 28 19.98 9.65 23.57
C LYS A 28 20.85 9.83 22.31
N LYS A 29 22.17 9.65 22.41
CA LYS A 29 23.08 9.69 21.25
C LYS A 29 22.75 8.58 20.23
N GLU A 30 22.53 7.35 20.69
CA GLU A 30 22.13 6.24 19.82
C GLU A 30 20.77 6.48 19.12
N GLU A 31 19.80 7.09 19.80
CA GLU A 31 18.53 7.48 19.19
C GLU A 31 18.69 8.59 18.14
N ASP A 32 19.52 9.60 18.42
CA ASP A 32 19.81 10.69 17.49
C ASP A 32 20.59 10.19 16.24
N GLU A 33 21.51 9.23 16.41
CA GLU A 33 22.20 8.55 15.30
C GLU A 33 21.23 7.78 14.42
N LYS A 34 20.34 6.95 15.00
CA LYS A 34 19.28 6.25 14.25
C LYS A 34 18.36 7.20 13.49
N ARG A 35 18.02 8.34 14.10
CA ARG A 35 17.20 9.39 13.45
C ARG A 35 17.95 10.00 12.26
N ASN A 36 19.26 10.23 12.39
CA ASN A 36 20.08 10.77 11.30
C ASN A 36 20.29 9.76 10.17
N GLU A 37 20.46 8.48 10.47
CA GLU A 37 20.53 7.40 9.48
C GLU A 37 19.24 7.33 8.66
N TRP A 38 18.08 7.30 9.33
CA TRP A 38 16.79 7.29 8.64
C TRP A 38 16.57 8.53 7.76
N LYS A 39 17.05 9.70 8.21
CA LYS A 39 17.02 10.93 7.42
C LYS A 39 17.88 10.81 6.15
N LYS A 40 19.07 10.23 6.26
CA LYS A 40 19.98 9.99 5.11
C LYS A 40 19.40 8.97 4.13
N GLU A 41 18.82 7.87 4.62
CA GLU A 41 18.17 6.87 3.76
C GLU A 41 17.01 7.48 2.97
N ARG A 42 16.19 8.31 3.64
CA ARG A 42 15.11 9.05 2.98
C ARG A 42 15.63 9.99 1.89
N GLU A 43 16.66 10.78 2.20
CA GLU A 43 17.28 11.72 1.24
C GLU A 43 17.88 10.97 0.05
N GLN A 44 18.52 9.82 0.29
CA GLN A 44 19.03 8.95 -0.78
C GLN A 44 17.92 8.42 -1.68
N LEU A 45 16.80 7.95 -1.10
CA LEU A 45 15.67 7.44 -1.86
C LEU A 45 14.99 8.55 -2.69
N GLU A 46 14.88 9.76 -2.12
CA GLU A 46 14.41 10.94 -2.84
C GLU A 46 15.35 11.31 -4.02
N ALA A 47 16.66 11.30 -3.80
CA ALA A 47 17.66 11.55 -4.84
C ALA A 47 17.68 10.46 -5.93
N GLU A 48 17.49 9.20 -5.56
CA GLU A 48 17.38 8.08 -6.50
C GLU A 48 16.13 8.19 -7.36
N MET A 49 14.97 8.49 -6.76
CA MET A 49 13.74 8.75 -7.50
C MET A 49 13.88 9.94 -8.46
N ALA A 50 14.50 11.04 -8.00
CA ALA A 50 14.76 12.21 -8.83
C ALA A 50 15.68 11.86 -10.01
N SER A 51 16.74 11.09 -9.77
CA SER A 51 17.64 10.56 -10.79
C SER A 51 16.91 9.67 -11.80
N ARG A 52 16.05 8.77 -11.33
CA ARG A 52 15.26 7.87 -12.17
C ARG A 52 14.25 8.62 -13.04
N LEU A 53 13.59 9.64 -12.49
CA LEU A 53 12.69 10.53 -13.25
C LEU A 53 13.48 11.31 -14.30
N ASN A 54 14.61 11.91 -13.93
CA ASN A 54 15.49 12.62 -14.85
C ASN A 54 15.95 11.74 -16.01
N LYS A 55 16.31 10.48 -15.73
CA LYS A 55 16.69 9.50 -16.75
C LYS A 55 15.53 9.19 -17.70
N ARG A 56 14.31 8.97 -17.16
CA ARG A 56 13.11 8.79 -17.99
C ARG A 56 12.83 10.02 -18.86
N PHE A 57 12.96 11.23 -18.32
CA PHE A 57 12.80 12.47 -19.09
C PHE A 57 13.83 12.62 -20.22
N GLU A 58 15.06 12.13 -20.02
CA GLU A 58 16.07 12.05 -21.07
C GLU A 58 15.74 11.00 -22.13
N GLU A 59 15.27 9.81 -21.73
CA GLU A 59 14.83 8.74 -22.63
C GLU A 59 13.63 9.18 -23.50
N PHE A 60 12.70 9.96 -22.94
CA PHE A 60 11.58 10.56 -23.69
C PHE A 60 11.98 11.78 -24.55
N GLY A 61 13.24 12.21 -24.50
CA GLY A 61 13.72 13.36 -25.28
C GLY A 61 13.10 14.70 -24.89
N LEU A 62 12.45 14.78 -23.72
CA LEU A 62 11.77 15.98 -23.25
C LEU A 62 12.77 17.06 -22.82
N LYS A 63 13.91 16.70 -22.23
CA LYS A 63 14.94 17.66 -21.81
C LYS A 63 15.57 18.45 -22.96
N LYS A 64 15.65 17.88 -24.17
CA LYS A 64 16.23 18.59 -25.34
C LYS A 64 15.24 19.59 -25.95
N LYS A 65 13.94 19.38 -25.76
CA LYS A 65 12.92 20.29 -26.29
C LYS A 65 12.81 21.53 -25.42
N GLU A 66 13.00 21.45 -24.11
CA GLU A 66 12.82 22.60 -23.21
C GLU A 66 13.86 23.71 -23.45
N GLN A 67 15.15 23.38 -23.57
CA GLN A 67 16.18 24.35 -23.97
C GLN A 67 15.99 24.88 -25.40
N HIS A 68 15.51 24.05 -26.32
CA HIS A 68 15.29 24.48 -27.70
C HIS A 68 14.01 25.30 -27.86
N ILE A 69 13.01 25.12 -27.00
CA ILE A 69 11.77 25.89 -26.99
C ILE A 69 12.03 27.26 -26.36
N GLU A 70 12.77 27.36 -25.25
CA GLU A 70 13.12 28.66 -24.65
C GLU A 70 13.94 29.54 -25.60
N VAL A 71 14.98 28.99 -26.23
CA VAL A 71 15.80 29.76 -27.19
C VAL A 71 14.97 30.19 -28.40
N ARG A 72 14.13 29.29 -28.93
CA ARG A 72 13.28 29.60 -30.09
C ARG A 72 12.18 30.62 -29.76
N GLN A 73 11.60 30.57 -28.56
CA GLN A 73 10.62 31.57 -28.12
C GLN A 73 11.27 32.94 -27.92
N PHE A 74 12.49 32.99 -27.37
CA PHE A 74 13.21 34.25 -27.19
C PHE A 74 13.54 34.92 -28.54
N ASP A 75 13.97 34.13 -29.52
CA ASP A 75 14.25 34.62 -30.88
C ASP A 75 12.98 35.08 -31.61
N GLU A 76 11.86 34.36 -31.47
CA GLU A 76 10.58 34.73 -32.07
C GLU A 76 10.03 36.04 -31.46
N ILE A 77 10.12 36.20 -30.14
CA ILE A 77 9.74 37.43 -29.43
C ILE A 77 10.61 38.60 -29.89
N ALA A 78 11.92 38.39 -30.03
CA ALA A 78 12.84 39.42 -30.52
C ALA A 78 12.59 39.80 -31.98
N ARG A 79 12.15 38.85 -32.84
CA ARG A 79 11.75 39.12 -34.22
C ARG A 79 10.45 39.94 -34.28
N LEU A 80 9.41 39.50 -33.56
CA LEU A 80 8.11 40.18 -33.53
C LEU A 80 8.22 41.59 -32.95
N LYS A 81 9.09 41.81 -31.96
CA LYS A 81 9.33 43.14 -31.41
C LYS A 81 9.94 44.10 -32.44
N ARG A 82 10.86 43.62 -33.29
CA ARG A 82 11.42 44.40 -34.41
C ARG A 82 10.39 44.72 -35.49
N GLU A 83 9.57 43.73 -35.88
CA GLU A 83 8.49 43.96 -36.86
C GLU A 83 7.47 44.99 -36.35
N ASN A 84 7.05 44.90 -35.09
CA ASN A 84 6.12 45.87 -34.50
C ASN A 84 6.72 47.28 -34.46
N GLU A 85 8.00 47.41 -34.13
CA GLU A 85 8.69 48.71 -34.14
C GLU A 85 8.85 49.28 -35.56
N GLU A 86 9.01 48.42 -36.57
CA GLU A 86 9.03 48.84 -37.98
C GLU A 86 7.64 49.25 -38.48
N LEU A 87 6.58 48.50 -38.13
CA LEU A 87 5.21 48.85 -38.46
C LEU A 87 4.80 50.19 -37.82
N LEU A 88 5.16 50.42 -36.55
CA LEU A 88 4.95 51.70 -35.89
C LEU A 88 5.69 52.85 -36.60
N ARG A 89 6.92 52.61 -37.08
CA ARG A 89 7.64 53.58 -37.91
C ARG A 89 6.96 53.86 -39.25
N ARG A 90 6.41 52.84 -39.91
CA ARG A 90 5.66 53.01 -41.17
C ARG A 90 4.36 53.78 -40.96
N ILE A 91 3.64 53.50 -39.89
CA ILE A 91 2.37 54.18 -39.55
C ILE A 91 2.62 55.64 -39.18
N ASN A 92 3.65 55.94 -38.39
CA ASN A 92 3.94 57.31 -37.95
C ASN A 92 4.74 58.13 -38.98
N GLY A 93 5.49 57.49 -39.89
CA GLY A 93 6.38 58.17 -40.84
C GLY A 93 5.73 58.60 -42.17
N ASN A 94 4.58 58.04 -42.53
CA ASN A 94 3.99 58.20 -43.87
C ASN A 94 2.70 59.03 -43.87
N GLY A 95 2.70 60.15 -43.13
CA GLY A 95 1.55 61.05 -43.01
C GLY A 95 1.14 61.79 -44.29
N ASN A 96 1.94 61.78 -45.36
CA ASN A 96 1.69 62.58 -46.57
C ASN A 96 1.37 61.78 -47.84
N ASN A 97 1.29 60.44 -47.80
CA ASN A 97 1.03 59.63 -49.00
C ASN A 97 -0.24 58.75 -48.92
N CYS A 98 -1.13 59.02 -47.97
CA CYS A 98 -2.42 58.32 -47.83
C CYS A 98 -3.36 58.59 -49.01
N GLY A 99 -3.24 59.74 -49.67
CA GLY A 99 -4.07 60.10 -50.83
C GLY A 99 -3.83 59.20 -52.05
N ASP A 100 -2.57 58.98 -52.41
CA ASP A 100 -2.20 58.20 -53.60
C ASP A 100 -2.47 56.70 -53.42
N GLU A 101 -2.28 56.19 -52.20
CA GLU A 101 -2.57 54.82 -51.83
C GLU A 101 -4.07 54.52 -51.93
N VAL A 102 -4.94 55.44 -51.46
CA VAL A 102 -6.40 55.30 -51.57
C VAL A 102 -6.87 55.40 -53.02
N ILE A 103 -6.24 56.25 -53.84
CA ILE A 103 -6.55 56.33 -55.27
C ILE A 103 -6.11 55.06 -55.99
N ARG A 104 -4.95 54.50 -55.66
CA ARG A 104 -4.47 53.22 -56.20
C ARG A 104 -5.38 52.06 -55.80
N LEU A 105 -5.75 51.96 -54.53
CA LEU A 105 -6.69 50.97 -54.02
C LEU A 105 -8.09 51.11 -54.64
N ARG A 106 -8.58 52.34 -54.90
CA ARG A 106 -9.81 52.54 -55.67
C ARG A 106 -9.70 52.01 -57.09
N ARG A 107 -8.58 52.31 -57.77
CA ARG A 107 -8.34 51.86 -59.15
C ARG A 107 -8.23 50.34 -59.25
N GLU A 108 -7.53 49.73 -58.30
CA GLU A 108 -7.39 48.27 -58.17
C GLU A 108 -8.72 47.60 -57.79
N SER A 109 -9.51 48.22 -56.90
CA SER A 109 -10.86 47.77 -56.55
C SER A 109 -11.82 47.87 -57.74
N ASP A 110 -11.74 48.94 -58.55
CA ASP A 110 -12.51 49.10 -59.79
C ASP A 110 -12.05 48.13 -60.90
N GLU A 111 -10.80 47.69 -60.88
CA GLU A 111 -10.25 46.69 -61.80
C GLU A 111 -10.62 45.27 -61.39
N LEU A 112 -10.57 44.94 -60.09
CA LEU A 112 -11.08 43.68 -59.54
C LEU A 112 -12.59 43.53 -59.77
N ARG A 113 -13.35 44.62 -59.62
CA ARG A 113 -14.79 44.63 -59.91
C ARG A 113 -15.07 44.44 -61.41
N ARG A 114 -14.20 44.93 -62.29
CA ARG A 114 -14.26 44.64 -63.75
C ARG A 114 -13.89 43.20 -64.07
N LYS A 115 -12.88 42.62 -63.42
CA LYS A 115 -12.51 41.20 -63.59
C LYS A 115 -13.62 40.26 -63.11
N MET A 116 -14.26 40.58 -61.98
CA MET A 116 -15.40 39.82 -61.45
C MET A 116 -16.66 39.90 -62.33
N ASN A 117 -16.87 41.01 -63.03
CA ASN A 117 -18.07 41.20 -63.86
C ASN A 117 -17.86 40.90 -65.36
N GLY A 118 -16.60 40.74 -65.82
CA GLY A 118 -16.25 40.65 -67.24
C GLY A 118 -15.87 39.28 -67.77
N GLU A 119 -15.47 38.32 -66.93
CA GLU A 119 -15.11 36.98 -67.37
C GLU A 119 -16.22 35.98 -67.06
N GLY A 120 -17.22 35.99 -67.95
CA GLY A 120 -18.09 34.84 -68.17
C GLY A 120 -17.28 33.68 -68.75
N SER A 121 -16.56 32.97 -67.90
CA SER A 121 -16.08 31.63 -68.21
C SER A 121 -16.85 30.65 -67.32
N SER A 122 -17.93 30.11 -67.88
CA SER A 122 -18.82 29.13 -67.27
C SER A 122 -18.17 27.75 -67.10
N CYS A 123 -16.86 27.69 -66.82
CA CYS A 123 -16.08 26.45 -66.83
C CYS A 123 -15.19 26.25 -65.58
N GLY A 124 -15.39 26.99 -64.48
CA GLY A 124 -14.45 26.91 -63.34
C GLY A 124 -14.99 27.05 -61.91
N ASN A 125 -16.26 27.40 -61.70
CA ASN A 125 -16.76 27.64 -60.33
C ASN A 125 -17.02 26.35 -59.55
N GLU A 126 -17.33 25.26 -60.23
CA GLU A 126 -17.57 23.95 -59.60
C GLU A 126 -16.32 23.44 -58.87
N GLY A 127 -15.12 23.70 -59.42
CA GLY A 127 -13.85 23.34 -58.76
C GLY A 127 -13.46 24.22 -57.57
N VAL A 128 -13.93 25.47 -57.51
CA VAL A 128 -13.72 26.34 -56.33
C VAL A 128 -14.65 25.92 -55.19
N VAL A 129 -15.91 25.61 -55.52
CA VAL A 129 -16.87 25.10 -54.54
C VAL A 129 -16.42 23.76 -53.99
N ALA A 130 -15.93 22.84 -54.83
CA ALA A 130 -15.38 21.56 -54.38
C ALA A 130 -14.19 21.74 -53.42
N ARG A 131 -13.23 22.63 -53.75
CA ARG A 131 -12.08 22.91 -52.87
C ARG A 131 -12.49 23.53 -51.53
N LEU A 132 -13.44 24.46 -51.53
CA LEU A 132 -13.95 25.06 -50.29
C LEU A 132 -14.73 24.04 -49.45
N GLN A 133 -15.49 23.14 -50.08
CA GLN A 133 -16.18 22.05 -49.37
C GLN A 133 -15.19 21.07 -48.74
N GLU A 134 -14.11 20.72 -49.44
CA GLU A 134 -13.02 19.90 -48.92
C GLU A 134 -12.31 20.58 -47.74
N GLU A 135 -11.98 21.87 -47.86
CA GLU A 135 -11.35 22.63 -46.78
C GLU A 135 -12.27 22.76 -45.55
N ILE A 136 -13.57 22.99 -45.74
CA ILE A 136 -14.56 23.02 -44.64
C ILE A 136 -14.63 21.64 -43.95
N TYR A 137 -14.58 20.56 -44.72
CA TYR A 137 -14.58 19.20 -44.18
C TYR A 137 -13.33 18.94 -43.34
N ASP A 138 -12.14 19.30 -43.85
CA ASP A 138 -10.87 19.15 -43.12
C ASP A 138 -10.81 20.01 -41.87
N LEU A 139 -11.31 21.26 -41.93
CA LEU A 139 -11.39 22.14 -40.75
C LEU A 139 -12.33 21.57 -39.69
N ARG A 140 -13.49 21.02 -40.07
CA ARG A 140 -14.41 20.36 -39.12
C ARG A 140 -13.77 19.13 -38.49
N LYS A 141 -13.04 18.33 -39.29
CA LYS A 141 -12.29 17.17 -38.80
C LYS A 141 -11.21 17.57 -37.81
N ALA A 142 -10.44 18.61 -38.12
CA ALA A 142 -9.40 19.15 -37.25
C ALA A 142 -9.96 19.75 -35.94
N ILE A 143 -11.13 20.41 -35.99
CA ILE A 143 -11.83 20.91 -34.80
C ILE A 143 -12.29 19.73 -33.92
N GLY A 144 -12.86 18.68 -34.53
CA GLY A 144 -13.26 17.46 -33.82
C GLY A 144 -12.08 16.78 -33.11
N SER A 145 -10.91 16.69 -33.76
CA SER A 145 -9.69 16.17 -33.14
C SER A 145 -9.23 17.03 -31.96
N LYS A 146 -9.22 18.37 -32.10
CA LYS A 146 -8.83 19.29 -31.01
C LYS A 146 -9.80 19.24 -29.82
N GLN A 147 -11.05 18.85 -30.04
CA GLN A 147 -12.03 18.71 -28.98
C GLN A 147 -11.71 17.53 -28.06
N LEU A 148 -11.20 16.42 -28.63
CA LEU A 148 -10.69 15.29 -27.85
C LEU A 148 -9.47 15.68 -27.01
N ASP A 149 -8.55 16.48 -27.56
CA ASP A 149 -7.39 16.99 -26.81
C ASP A 149 -7.82 17.87 -25.62
N ASN A 150 -8.89 18.66 -25.78
CA ASN A 150 -9.45 19.46 -24.68
C ASN A 150 -10.07 18.59 -23.57
N ASP A 151 -10.71 17.48 -23.92
CA ASP A 151 -11.25 16.52 -22.96
C ASP A 151 -10.13 15.81 -22.20
N GLU A 152 -9.03 15.46 -22.86
CA GLU A 152 -7.82 14.91 -22.21
C GLU A 152 -7.19 15.92 -21.25
N ILE A 153 -7.05 17.19 -21.67
CA ILE A 153 -6.56 18.26 -20.80
C ILE A 153 -7.48 18.46 -19.59
N PHE A 154 -8.80 18.34 -19.76
CA PHE A 154 -9.76 18.43 -18.67
C PHE A 154 -9.61 17.25 -17.70
N ALA A 155 -9.49 16.02 -18.21
CA ALA A 155 -9.24 14.83 -17.40
C ALA A 155 -7.95 14.95 -16.59
N LEU A 156 -6.85 15.39 -17.22
CA LEU A 156 -5.57 15.62 -16.54
C LEU A 156 -5.66 16.71 -15.46
N LYS A 157 -6.41 17.79 -15.71
CA LYS A 157 -6.65 18.83 -14.69
C LYS A 157 -7.42 18.29 -13.49
N GLN A 158 -8.41 17.43 -13.73
CA GLN A 158 -9.16 16.77 -12.66
C GLN A 158 -8.24 15.85 -11.84
N GLU A 159 -7.45 15.00 -12.49
CA GLU A 159 -6.51 14.09 -11.84
C GLU A 159 -5.47 14.86 -10.99
N ILE A 160 -4.92 15.97 -11.51
CA ILE A 160 -4.03 16.84 -10.75
C ILE A 160 -4.74 17.43 -9.51
N GLY A 161 -6.03 17.77 -9.63
CA GLY A 161 -6.85 18.25 -8.51
C GLY A 161 -6.99 17.19 -7.42
N GLU A 162 -7.31 15.95 -7.80
CA GLU A 162 -7.45 14.81 -6.89
C GLU A 162 -6.11 14.47 -6.21
N LEU A 163 -5.01 14.47 -6.96
CA LEU A 163 -3.65 14.26 -6.42
C LEU A 163 -3.27 15.33 -5.39
N LYS A 164 -3.61 16.60 -5.63
CA LYS A 164 -3.38 17.69 -4.67
C LYS A 164 -4.19 17.51 -3.39
N GLN A 165 -5.46 17.13 -3.50
CA GLN A 165 -6.30 16.85 -2.33
C GLN A 165 -5.79 15.64 -1.53
N SER A 166 -5.39 14.58 -2.22
CA SER A 166 -4.79 13.38 -1.62
C SER A 166 -3.48 13.71 -0.88
N ALA A 167 -2.60 14.51 -1.49
CA ALA A 167 -1.36 14.97 -0.84
C ALA A 167 -1.64 15.79 0.43
N TYR A 168 -2.65 16.67 0.41
CA TYR A 168 -3.06 17.43 1.59
C TYR A 168 -3.60 16.53 2.71
N MET A 169 -4.43 15.53 2.38
CA MET A 169 -4.91 14.56 3.36
C MET A 169 -3.76 13.75 3.97
N LYS A 170 -2.78 13.34 3.14
CA LYS A 170 -1.59 12.60 3.60
C LYS A 170 -0.77 13.39 4.62
N THR A 171 -0.51 14.67 4.39
CA THR A 171 0.27 15.49 5.34
C THR A 171 -0.48 15.67 6.68
N ASN A 172 -1.81 15.79 6.66
CA ASN A 172 -2.60 15.85 7.88
C ASN A 172 -2.51 14.54 8.71
N PHE A 173 -2.64 13.38 8.06
CA PHE A 173 -2.46 12.10 8.73
C PHE A 173 -1.05 11.90 9.27
N GLU A 174 -0.01 12.33 8.53
CA GLU A 174 1.37 12.28 9.03
C GLU A 174 1.56 13.11 10.31
N GLN A 175 0.94 14.29 10.40
CA GLN A 175 0.94 15.11 11.61
C GLN A 175 0.22 14.43 12.78
N GLU A 176 -0.95 13.83 12.52
CA GLU A 176 -1.72 13.11 13.54
C GLU A 176 -0.96 11.87 14.07
N ILE A 177 -0.31 11.11 13.18
CA ILE A 177 0.56 9.98 13.53
C ILE A 177 1.73 10.46 14.37
N ALA A 178 2.40 11.55 13.97
CA ALA A 178 3.49 12.13 14.74
C ALA A 178 3.04 12.61 16.13
N GLY A 179 1.86 13.21 16.23
CA GLY A 179 1.24 13.60 17.50
C GLY A 179 0.93 12.40 18.40
N SER A 180 0.40 11.31 17.82
CA SER A 180 0.09 10.07 18.53
C SER A 180 1.36 9.38 19.05
N ARG A 181 2.44 9.34 18.25
CA ARG A 181 3.75 8.83 18.69
C ARG A 181 4.27 9.59 19.92
N LYS A 182 4.21 10.93 19.90
CA LYS A 182 4.60 11.76 21.05
C LYS A 182 3.78 11.44 22.31
N LYS A 183 2.46 11.25 22.18
CA LYS A 183 1.59 10.88 23.30
C LYS A 183 1.95 9.50 23.88
N ILE A 184 2.21 8.51 23.02
CA ILE A 184 2.65 7.18 23.43
C ILE A 184 3.96 7.25 24.22
N ASP A 185 4.93 8.05 23.76
CA ASP A 185 6.22 8.20 24.46
C ASP A 185 6.06 8.86 25.83
N VAL A 186 5.18 9.86 25.97
CA VAL A 186 4.85 10.46 27.27
C VAL A 186 4.23 9.42 28.21
N LEU A 187 3.27 8.62 27.72
CA LEU A 187 2.63 7.56 28.51
C LEU A 187 3.62 6.48 28.94
N ARG A 188 4.54 6.06 28.06
CA ARG A 188 5.61 5.11 28.42
C ARG A 188 6.48 5.64 29.55
N LYS A 189 6.92 6.91 29.47
CA LYS A 189 7.72 7.55 30.52
C LYS A 189 6.96 7.70 31.84
N GLN A 190 5.65 7.96 31.79
CA GLN A 190 4.81 7.99 32.99
C GLN A 190 4.67 6.59 33.62
N ASN A 191 4.47 5.57 32.80
CA ASN A 191 4.39 4.19 33.27
C ASN A 191 5.72 3.71 33.89
N GLU A 192 6.85 4.03 33.26
CA GLU A 192 8.18 3.77 33.80
C GLU A 192 8.37 4.41 35.18
N LYS A 193 8.03 5.70 35.33
CA LYS A 193 8.05 6.37 36.64
C LYS A 193 7.15 5.71 37.68
N ALA A 194 5.93 5.32 37.30
CA ALA A 194 5.01 4.65 38.21
C ALA A 194 5.53 3.27 38.65
N MET A 195 6.20 2.55 37.75
CA MET A 195 6.87 1.28 38.04
C MET A 195 8.06 1.48 38.99
N ASP A 196 8.87 2.53 38.78
CA ASP A 196 9.97 2.88 39.67
C ASP A 196 9.47 3.29 41.06
N GLU A 197 8.41 4.09 41.14
CA GLU A 197 7.75 4.43 42.42
C GLU A 197 7.24 3.17 43.12
N THR A 198 6.56 2.28 42.40
CA THR A 198 6.08 1.00 42.95
C THR A 198 7.22 0.15 43.49
N ARG A 199 8.35 0.14 42.77
CA ARG A 199 9.57 -0.56 43.19
C ARG A 199 10.17 0.08 44.44
N LEU A 200 10.25 1.40 44.52
CA LEU A 200 10.70 2.13 45.71
C LEU A 200 9.81 1.83 46.92
N TRP A 201 8.49 1.84 46.75
CA TRP A 201 7.55 1.49 47.83
C TRP A 201 7.71 0.04 48.29
N LYS A 202 7.93 -0.88 47.35
CA LYS A 202 8.21 -2.28 47.66
C LYS A 202 9.52 -2.42 48.44
N ASP A 203 10.57 -1.74 48.01
CA ASP A 203 11.88 -1.80 48.67
C ASP A 203 11.83 -1.16 50.07
N GLU A 204 11.10 -0.06 50.26
CA GLU A 204 10.89 0.58 51.57
C GLU A 204 10.01 -0.28 52.50
N ALA A 205 8.99 -0.95 51.96
CA ALA A 205 8.17 -1.90 52.71
C ALA A 205 8.98 -3.12 53.19
N LEU A 206 9.96 -3.55 52.40
CA LEU A 206 10.86 -4.67 52.72
C LEU A 206 12.10 -4.26 53.53
N ARG A 207 12.30 -2.96 53.81
CA ARG A 207 13.50 -2.48 54.50
C ARG A 207 13.61 -3.04 55.92
N PRO A 208 14.70 -3.76 56.28
CA PRO A 208 14.92 -4.25 57.64
C PRO A 208 14.96 -3.09 58.63
N GLY A 209 13.98 -3.01 59.53
CA GLY A 209 13.80 -1.88 60.45
C GLY A 209 12.45 -1.17 60.33
N ASN A 210 11.69 -1.41 59.24
CA ASN A 210 10.29 -1.04 59.18
C ASN A 210 9.46 -1.99 60.06
N LYS A 211 9.41 -1.71 61.37
CA LYS A 211 8.75 -2.55 62.40
C LYS A 211 7.22 -2.69 62.27
N ARG A 212 6.63 -2.28 61.15
CA ARG A 212 5.23 -2.58 60.80
C ARG A 212 5.08 -3.97 60.17
N GLY A 213 6.17 -4.61 59.74
CA GLY A 213 6.17 -5.98 59.24
C GLY A 213 6.72 -6.96 60.28
N SER A 214 5.90 -7.94 60.65
CA SER A 214 6.16 -9.00 61.64
C SER A 214 5.85 -8.63 63.10
N VAL A 215 4.62 -8.16 63.33
CA VAL A 215 3.89 -8.78 64.44
C VAL A 215 3.62 -10.19 63.95
N VAL A 216 4.50 -11.13 64.32
CA VAL A 216 4.11 -12.53 64.42
C VAL A 216 2.92 -12.51 65.35
N VAL A 217 1.71 -12.50 64.77
CA VAL A 217 0.51 -12.89 65.49
C VAL A 217 0.74 -14.37 65.74
N ASN A 218 1.50 -14.67 66.79
CA ASN A 218 1.42 -15.97 67.44
C ASN A 218 -0.05 -16.11 67.73
N THR A 219 -0.76 -16.89 66.92
CA THR A 219 -2.15 -17.26 67.16
C THR A 219 -2.19 -17.82 68.57
N PRO A 220 -2.64 -17.06 69.59
CA PRO A 220 -2.76 -17.60 70.92
C PRO A 220 -3.89 -18.61 70.80
N GLY A 221 -3.62 -19.87 71.16
CA GLY A 221 -4.65 -20.89 71.17
C GLY A 221 -5.90 -20.34 71.86
N LEU A 222 -7.01 -20.28 71.13
CA LEU A 222 -8.28 -19.78 71.62
C LEU A 222 -8.93 -20.87 72.48
N PRO A 223 -9.19 -20.64 73.78
CA PRO A 223 -10.41 -21.11 74.40
C PRO A 223 -11.48 -20.03 74.18
N ASN A 224 -12.46 -20.34 73.32
CA ASN A 224 -13.85 -19.86 73.38
C ASN A 224 -14.10 -18.45 73.97
N ARG A 225 -13.70 -17.39 73.28
CA ARG A 225 -14.31 -16.06 73.48
C ARG A 225 -14.54 -15.37 72.14
N GLY A 226 -15.76 -14.84 72.01
CA GLY A 226 -16.40 -14.44 70.77
C GLY A 226 -15.52 -13.64 69.83
N THR A 227 -15.55 -14.06 68.57
CA THR A 227 -15.03 -13.35 67.41
C THR A 227 -15.38 -11.86 67.49
N PRO A 228 -14.41 -10.95 67.65
CA PRO A 228 -14.66 -9.56 67.33
C PRO A 228 -14.88 -9.53 65.82
N LYS A 229 -16.13 -9.28 65.40
CA LYS A 229 -16.45 -8.98 64.01
C LYS A 229 -15.39 -7.99 63.51
N PRO A 230 -14.71 -8.27 62.38
CA PRO A 230 -13.83 -7.29 61.76
C PRO A 230 -14.64 -6.02 61.61
N ARG A 231 -14.27 -4.96 62.34
CA ARG A 231 -14.72 -3.63 62.00
C ARG A 231 -14.06 -3.37 60.66
N TRP A 232 -14.79 -3.65 59.58
CA TRP A 232 -14.60 -2.99 58.30
C TRP A 232 -14.52 -1.51 58.65
N THR A 233 -13.30 -0.98 58.69
CA THR A 233 -13.10 0.45 58.79
C THR A 233 -13.77 1.03 57.57
N ASP A 234 -14.78 1.82 57.89
CA ASP A 234 -15.73 2.45 57.02
C ASP A 234 -15.02 3.40 56.05
N ASN A 235 -14.36 2.85 55.03
CA ASN A 235 -13.88 3.59 53.87
C ASN A 235 -15.07 3.88 52.94
N MET A 236 -16.17 4.43 53.46
CA MET A 236 -17.33 4.85 52.65
C MET A 236 -16.94 5.86 51.57
N LYS A 237 -15.84 6.61 51.76
CA LYS A 237 -15.25 7.50 50.74
C LYS A 237 -14.66 6.75 49.54
N ASP A 238 -14.23 5.50 49.69
CA ASP A 238 -13.75 4.70 48.55
C ASP A 238 -14.90 4.17 47.71
N ASN A 239 -16.09 4.02 48.30
CA ASN A 239 -17.26 3.49 47.59
C ASN A 239 -17.74 4.43 46.46
N GLU A 240 -17.61 5.75 46.64
CA GLU A 240 -17.85 6.73 45.58
C GLU A 240 -16.76 6.69 44.50
N ARG A 241 -15.49 6.54 44.91
CA ARG A 241 -14.35 6.41 43.97
C ARG A 241 -14.49 5.17 43.08
N TRP A 242 -14.85 4.02 43.63
CA TRP A 242 -15.08 2.80 42.85
C TRP A 242 -16.24 2.96 41.86
N LYS A 243 -17.31 3.67 42.23
CA LYS A 243 -18.43 3.96 41.30
C LYS A 243 -17.98 4.86 40.14
N GLU A 244 -17.15 5.86 40.41
CA GLU A 244 -16.59 6.74 39.39
C GLU A 244 -15.62 5.99 38.47
N GLU A 245 -14.71 5.18 39.04
CA GLU A 245 -13.78 4.34 38.27
C GLU A 245 -14.52 3.31 37.42
N TYR A 246 -15.58 2.70 37.94
CA TYR A 246 -16.42 1.77 37.19
C TYR A 246 -17.14 2.47 36.02
N LYS A 247 -17.71 3.66 36.24
CA LYS A 247 -18.30 4.47 35.16
C LYS A 247 -17.26 4.86 34.11
N LYS A 248 -16.04 5.20 34.54
CA LYS A 248 -14.93 5.52 33.65
C LYS A 248 -14.51 4.31 32.81
N LEU A 249 -14.40 3.14 33.43
CA LEU A 249 -14.09 1.88 32.75
C LEU A 249 -15.19 1.51 31.74
N GLN A 250 -16.46 1.67 32.10
CA GLN A 250 -17.59 1.45 31.20
C GLN A 250 -17.57 2.43 30.02
N SER A 251 -17.24 3.70 30.25
CA SER A 251 -17.07 4.71 29.19
C SER A 251 -15.93 4.34 28.24
N LEU A 252 -14.77 3.92 28.76
CA LEU A 252 -13.65 3.44 27.95
C LEU A 252 -14.04 2.21 27.11
N HIS A 253 -14.80 1.27 27.69
CA HIS A 253 -15.28 0.11 26.96
C HIS A 253 -16.22 0.49 25.81
N ARG A 254 -17.11 1.48 26.01
CA ARG A 254 -17.96 2.02 24.93
C ARG A 254 -17.14 2.65 23.82
N ILE A 255 -16.14 3.46 24.15
CA ILE A 255 -15.25 4.09 23.17
C ILE A 255 -14.47 3.03 22.37
N ALA A 256 -13.90 2.03 23.06
CA ALA A 256 -13.19 0.94 22.42
C ALA A 256 -14.09 0.11 21.47
N ASN A 257 -15.36 -0.10 21.84
CA ASN A 257 -16.33 -0.79 20.98
C ASN A 257 -16.66 0.04 19.73
N VAL A 258 -16.88 1.35 19.87
CA VAL A 258 -17.10 2.26 18.72
C VAL A 258 -15.89 2.27 17.79
N GLU A 259 -14.68 2.33 18.34
CA GLU A 259 -13.44 2.26 17.54
C GLU A 259 -13.30 0.92 16.81
N ALA A 260 -13.62 -0.19 17.48
CA ALA A 260 -13.61 -1.52 16.86
C ALA A 260 -14.64 -1.65 15.73
N GLU A 261 -15.83 -1.06 15.86
CA GLU A 261 -16.84 -1.01 14.80
C GLU A 261 -16.38 -0.16 13.61
N LEU A 262 -15.81 1.02 13.85
CA LEU A 262 -15.26 1.86 12.80
C LEU A 262 -14.12 1.17 12.03
N LEU A 263 -13.29 0.39 12.72
CA LEU A 263 -12.25 -0.44 12.08
C LEU A 263 -12.84 -1.58 11.23
N LYS A 264 -13.94 -2.21 11.67
CA LYS A 264 -14.66 -3.20 10.87
C LYS A 264 -15.26 -2.57 9.61
N GLU A 265 -15.91 -1.41 9.75
CA GLU A 265 -16.48 -0.67 8.62
C GLU A 265 -15.41 -0.30 7.59
N LYS A 266 -14.26 0.24 8.04
CA LYS A 266 -13.13 0.55 7.15
C LYS A 266 -12.60 -0.68 6.39
N ARG A 267 -12.57 -1.86 7.03
CA ARG A 267 -12.18 -3.11 6.35
C ARG A 267 -13.18 -3.50 5.27
N VAL A 268 -14.47 -3.44 5.57
CA VAL A 268 -15.54 -3.73 4.59
C VAL A 268 -15.47 -2.76 3.41
N GLN A 269 -15.25 -1.47 3.67
CA GLN A 269 -15.12 -0.46 2.62
C GLN A 269 -13.87 -0.70 1.74
N ALA A 270 -12.73 -1.04 2.33
CA ALA A 270 -11.52 -1.37 1.59
C ALA A 270 -11.70 -2.63 0.73
N GLU A 271 -12.38 -3.65 1.27
CA GLU A 271 -12.71 -4.87 0.54
C GLU A 271 -13.67 -4.61 -0.63
N SER A 272 -14.69 -3.77 -0.43
CA SER A 272 -15.59 -3.33 -1.50
C SER A 272 -14.83 -2.62 -2.63
N LYS A 273 -13.88 -1.73 -2.30
CA LYS A 273 -13.03 -1.06 -3.30
C LYS A 273 -12.13 -2.05 -4.04
N ARG A 274 -11.60 -3.06 -3.35
CA ARG A 274 -10.81 -4.13 -3.97
C ARG A 274 -11.65 -4.92 -4.98
N MET A 275 -12.85 -5.32 -4.60
CA MET A 275 -13.79 -6.03 -5.47
C MET A 275 -14.19 -5.21 -6.70
N GLU A 276 -14.39 -3.90 -6.56
CA GLU A 276 -14.67 -3.01 -7.68
C GLU A 276 -13.49 -2.90 -8.65
N ALA A 277 -12.26 -2.73 -8.13
CA ALA A 277 -11.06 -2.72 -8.95
C ALA A 277 -10.84 -4.06 -9.67
N GLU A 278 -11.05 -5.19 -8.99
CA GLU A 278 -11.00 -6.53 -9.61
C GLU A 278 -12.04 -6.69 -10.72
N LYS A 279 -13.24 -6.13 -10.56
CA LYS A 279 -14.28 -6.12 -11.59
C LYS A 279 -13.84 -5.30 -12.81
N GLN A 280 -13.25 -4.13 -12.61
CA GLN A 280 -12.72 -3.30 -13.70
C GLN A 280 -11.60 -4.01 -14.46
N VAL A 281 -10.69 -4.70 -13.75
CA VAL A 281 -9.64 -5.52 -14.37
C VAL A 281 -10.23 -6.62 -15.24
N LYS A 282 -11.22 -7.37 -14.73
CA LYS A 282 -11.91 -8.41 -15.52
C LYS A 282 -12.62 -7.85 -16.76
N GLU A 283 -13.26 -6.69 -16.65
CA GLU A 283 -13.90 -6.04 -17.80
C GLU A 283 -12.88 -5.63 -18.87
N LEU A 284 -11.73 -5.09 -18.45
CA LEU A 284 -10.62 -4.76 -19.36
C LEU A 284 -10.02 -6.01 -20.01
N GLU A 285 -9.84 -7.08 -19.24
CA GLU A 285 -9.35 -8.37 -19.73
C GLU A 285 -10.32 -8.98 -20.77
N GLU A 286 -11.63 -8.88 -20.55
CA GLU A 286 -12.64 -9.30 -21.52
C GLU A 286 -12.61 -8.45 -22.79
N LYS A 287 -12.47 -7.12 -22.68
CA LYS A 287 -12.32 -6.21 -23.84
C LYS A 287 -11.07 -6.55 -24.66
N MET A 288 -9.94 -6.80 -23.99
CA MET A 288 -8.70 -7.23 -24.63
C MET A 288 -8.87 -8.58 -25.35
N SER A 289 -9.55 -9.53 -24.70
CA SER A 289 -9.84 -10.84 -25.31
C SER A 289 -10.74 -10.72 -26.55
N ARG A 290 -11.76 -9.85 -26.52
CA ARG A 290 -12.62 -9.56 -27.67
C ARG A 290 -11.85 -8.90 -28.82
N LEU A 291 -10.98 -7.94 -28.52
CA LEU A 291 -10.14 -7.29 -29.55
C LEU A 291 -9.14 -8.27 -30.18
N ASN A 292 -8.54 -9.17 -29.39
CA ASN A 292 -7.64 -10.20 -29.89
C ASN A 292 -8.38 -11.20 -30.81
N LEU A 293 -9.58 -11.63 -30.43
CA LEU A 293 -10.41 -12.51 -31.27
C LEU A 293 -10.88 -11.84 -32.57
N ALA A 294 -11.21 -10.55 -32.53
CA ALA A 294 -11.59 -9.79 -33.73
C ALA A 294 -10.40 -9.51 -34.65
N GLY A 295 -9.19 -9.33 -34.10
CA GLY A 295 -7.97 -9.02 -34.86
C GLY A 295 -7.43 -10.19 -35.71
N ASP A 296 -7.66 -11.43 -35.29
CA ASP A 296 -7.19 -12.62 -36.02
C ASP A 296 -8.11 -13.04 -37.19
N GLY A 297 -9.35 -12.55 -37.23
CA GLY A 297 -10.33 -12.94 -38.25
C GLY A 297 -10.17 -12.23 -39.61
N GLU A 298 -9.63 -11.02 -39.66
CA GLU A 298 -9.58 -10.20 -40.89
C GLU A 298 -8.22 -10.20 -41.62
N ARG A 299 -7.15 -10.75 -41.02
CA ARG A 299 -5.81 -10.79 -41.66
C ARG A 299 -5.51 -12.07 -42.45
N ALA A 300 -6.52 -12.84 -42.84
CA ALA A 300 -6.31 -14.10 -43.52
C ALA A 300 -5.88 -14.00 -45.01
N LYS A 301 -5.75 -12.82 -45.64
CA LYS A 301 -5.46 -12.75 -47.10
C LYS A 301 -4.50 -11.71 -47.64
N GLU A 302 -3.91 -10.83 -46.83
CA GLU A 302 -2.90 -9.90 -47.36
C GLU A 302 -1.50 -10.28 -46.88
N GLY A 303 -0.69 -10.76 -47.83
CA GLY A 303 0.65 -11.27 -47.65
C GLY A 303 1.57 -10.25 -46.96
N GLY A 304 1.72 -10.41 -45.64
CA GLY A 304 2.72 -9.73 -44.84
C GLY A 304 4.09 -10.35 -45.08
N THR A 305 4.97 -9.58 -45.71
CA THR A 305 6.36 -9.94 -45.99
C THR A 305 7.17 -10.19 -44.72
N ASN A 306 8.08 -11.18 -44.77
CA ASN A 306 8.92 -11.72 -43.69
C ASN A 306 9.98 -10.72 -43.14
N LEU A 307 9.70 -9.42 -43.14
CA LEU A 307 10.63 -8.38 -42.72
C LEU A 307 10.72 -8.24 -41.20
N LYS A 308 9.60 -8.40 -40.46
CA LYS A 308 9.59 -8.22 -39.00
C LYS A 308 10.43 -9.29 -38.28
N GLU A 309 10.30 -10.54 -38.71
CA GLU A 309 11.09 -11.66 -38.18
C GLU A 309 12.59 -11.51 -38.51
N LYS A 310 12.93 -10.98 -39.70
CA LYS A 310 14.32 -10.64 -40.05
C LYS A 310 14.88 -9.46 -39.26
N LEU A 311 14.05 -8.49 -38.86
CA LEU A 311 14.49 -7.32 -38.10
C LEU A 311 14.71 -7.63 -36.62
N GLU A 312 13.86 -8.49 -36.04
CA GLU A 312 14.05 -9.02 -34.68
C GLU A 312 15.27 -9.96 -34.61
N ALA A 313 15.55 -10.74 -35.66
CA ALA A 313 16.79 -11.52 -35.75
C ALA A 313 18.06 -10.65 -35.83
N SER A 314 18.01 -9.50 -36.51
CA SER A 314 19.16 -8.58 -36.61
C SER A 314 19.42 -7.78 -35.33
N THR A 315 18.43 -7.54 -34.47
CA THR A 315 18.62 -6.76 -33.24
C THR A 315 19.26 -7.58 -32.11
N ILE A 316 19.12 -8.90 -32.13
CA ILE A 316 19.78 -9.81 -31.15
C ILE A 316 21.29 -9.99 -31.47
N GLY A 317 21.73 -9.65 -32.69
CA GLY A 317 23.09 -9.96 -33.17
C GLY A 317 24.19 -8.91 -32.96
N SER A 318 23.89 -7.66 -32.62
CA SER A 318 24.86 -6.56 -32.75
C SER A 318 25.14 -5.76 -31.47
N ALA A 319 25.67 -6.44 -30.44
CA ALA A 319 26.37 -5.77 -29.34
C ALA A 319 27.38 -6.70 -28.66
N ARG A 320 28.41 -7.15 -29.39
CA ARG A 320 29.64 -7.69 -28.79
C ARG A 320 30.75 -6.65 -28.82
N ARG A 321 30.89 -5.87 -27.75
CA ARG A 321 32.19 -5.43 -27.24
C ARG A 321 32.20 -5.44 -25.71
N GLY A 322 32.83 -6.48 -25.17
CA GLY A 322 33.64 -6.37 -23.96
C GLY A 322 32.93 -6.45 -22.60
N HIS A 323 32.39 -7.62 -22.27
CA HIS A 323 32.40 -8.03 -20.86
C HIS A 323 32.78 -9.50 -20.73
N LYS A 324 33.90 -9.74 -20.05
CA LYS A 324 34.41 -11.07 -19.72
C LYS A 324 33.47 -11.67 -18.68
N VAL A 325 32.58 -12.56 -19.12
CA VAL A 325 31.82 -13.43 -18.23
C VAL A 325 32.27 -14.86 -18.46
N THR A 326 32.52 -15.51 -17.33
CA THR A 326 32.95 -16.87 -17.09
C THR A 326 32.23 -17.89 -17.99
N PRO A 327 32.95 -18.80 -18.66
CA PRO A 327 32.36 -19.83 -19.50
C PRO A 327 31.68 -20.91 -18.64
N GLY A 328 30.37 -21.08 -18.79
CA GLY A 328 29.68 -22.20 -18.18
C GLY A 328 28.18 -22.18 -18.38
N ARG A 329 27.73 -23.04 -19.29
CA ARG A 329 26.37 -23.60 -19.39
C ARG A 329 25.37 -22.88 -20.31
N SER A 330 25.56 -23.12 -21.60
CA SER A 330 24.47 -23.18 -22.58
C SER A 330 23.58 -24.40 -22.29
N VAL A 331 22.29 -24.18 -22.02
CA VAL A 331 21.25 -25.18 -22.24
C VAL A 331 20.22 -24.56 -23.18
N THR A 332 20.25 -25.10 -24.39
CA THR A 332 19.23 -25.08 -25.42
C THR A 332 17.93 -25.74 -24.93
N VAL A 333 16.79 -25.14 -25.27
CA VAL A 333 15.53 -25.81 -25.65
C VAL A 333 14.96 -26.80 -24.63
N GLY A 334 13.98 -26.33 -23.86
CA GLY A 334 13.11 -27.16 -23.02
C GLY A 334 12.31 -26.33 -22.01
N ASP A 335 11.32 -25.55 -22.47
CA ASP A 335 10.42 -24.71 -21.66
C ASP A 335 9.42 -25.53 -20.80
N LYS A 336 9.94 -26.45 -19.98
CA LYS A 336 9.18 -27.19 -18.96
C LYS A 336 9.85 -27.17 -17.58
N ALA A 337 11.05 -26.59 -17.46
CA ALA A 337 11.79 -26.56 -16.19
C ALA A 337 11.54 -25.28 -15.37
N THR A 338 11.12 -24.18 -15.99
CA THR A 338 10.79 -22.93 -15.29
C THR A 338 9.40 -22.94 -14.63
N THR A 339 8.43 -23.68 -15.18
CA THR A 339 7.09 -23.80 -14.58
C THR A 339 7.10 -24.53 -13.25
N LEU A 340 8.03 -25.48 -13.03
CA LEU A 340 8.12 -26.22 -11.77
C LEU A 340 8.52 -25.34 -10.57
N ALA A 341 9.39 -24.35 -10.79
CA ALA A 341 9.80 -23.45 -9.73
C ALA A 341 8.66 -22.49 -9.34
N ASP A 342 7.93 -22.00 -10.34
CA ASP A 342 6.75 -21.15 -10.12
C ASP A 342 5.60 -21.94 -9.48
N ASP A 343 5.38 -23.20 -9.89
CA ASP A 343 4.36 -24.08 -9.31
C ASP A 343 4.64 -24.42 -7.84
N VAL A 344 5.90 -24.60 -7.44
CA VAL A 344 6.27 -24.83 -6.04
C VAL A 344 5.98 -23.59 -5.19
N ASN A 345 6.28 -22.40 -5.71
CA ASN A 345 6.01 -21.15 -5.01
C ASN A 345 4.49 -20.90 -4.89
N ASN A 346 3.73 -21.19 -5.96
CA ASN A 346 2.27 -21.10 -5.97
C ASN A 346 1.62 -22.09 -4.99
N ARG A 347 2.14 -23.33 -4.90
CA ARG A 347 1.66 -24.33 -3.93
C ARG A 347 1.86 -23.88 -2.49
N PHE A 348 3.01 -23.29 -2.17
CA PHE A 348 3.28 -22.80 -0.81
C PHE A 348 2.32 -21.68 -0.41
N LEU A 349 2.12 -20.69 -1.28
CA LEU A 349 1.18 -19.59 -1.04
C LEU A 349 -0.26 -20.09 -0.85
N PHE A 350 -0.67 -21.06 -1.68
CA PHE A 350 -1.99 -21.68 -1.55
C PHE A 350 -2.17 -22.40 -0.21
N VAL A 351 -1.17 -23.17 0.25
CA VAL A 351 -1.24 -23.85 1.56
C VAL A 351 -1.38 -22.84 2.71
N GLU A 352 -0.61 -21.76 2.71
CA GLU A 352 -0.69 -20.73 3.75
C GLU A 352 -2.05 -20.00 3.76
N GLU A 353 -2.62 -19.73 2.59
CA GLU A 353 -3.96 -19.17 2.47
C GLU A 353 -5.05 -20.13 2.98
N GLN A 354 -4.97 -21.41 2.62
CA GLN A 354 -5.89 -22.43 3.14
C GLN A 354 -5.79 -22.56 4.66
N LYS A 355 -4.58 -22.57 5.23
CA LYS A 355 -4.39 -22.59 6.68
C LYS A 355 -5.04 -21.38 7.35
N LYS A 356 -4.89 -20.18 6.78
CA LYS A 356 -5.52 -18.97 7.30
C LYS A 356 -7.05 -19.07 7.32
N ASN A 357 -7.65 -19.60 6.26
CA ASN A 357 -9.09 -19.79 6.17
C ASN A 357 -9.60 -20.84 7.18
N LEU A 358 -8.87 -21.95 7.32
CA LEU A 358 -9.23 -23.04 8.23
C LEU A 358 -9.05 -22.67 9.72
N ARG A 359 -8.10 -21.78 10.07
CA ARG A 359 -7.94 -21.27 11.45
C ARG A 359 -9.15 -20.48 11.96
N ASN A 360 -9.99 -19.96 11.06
CA ASN A 360 -11.21 -19.25 11.43
C ASN A 360 -12.35 -20.21 11.81
N LEU A 361 -12.21 -21.50 11.55
CA LEU A 361 -13.20 -22.51 11.89
C LEU A 361 -12.93 -23.08 13.30
N LYS A 362 -14.01 -23.25 14.06
CA LYS A 362 -13.96 -23.99 15.33
C LYS A 362 -13.73 -25.47 15.06
N LYS A 363 -13.24 -26.21 16.07
CA LYS A 363 -12.98 -27.66 15.98
C LYS A 363 -14.15 -28.46 15.37
N SER A 364 -15.38 -28.16 15.78
CA SER A 364 -16.59 -28.80 15.27
C SER A 364 -16.85 -28.60 13.78
N GLY A 365 -16.34 -27.51 13.18
CA GLY A 365 -16.41 -27.28 11.73
C GLY A 365 -15.31 -27.99 10.95
N LEU A 366 -14.17 -28.29 11.57
CA LEU A 366 -13.04 -28.98 10.94
C LEU A 366 -13.22 -30.50 10.92
N GLU A 367 -13.79 -31.09 11.98
CA GLU A 367 -14.00 -32.53 12.09
C GLU A 367 -14.74 -33.20 10.90
N PRO A 368 -15.85 -32.66 10.36
CA PRO A 368 -16.51 -33.27 9.20
C PRO A 368 -15.62 -33.25 7.95
N MET A 369 -14.84 -32.18 7.76
CA MET A 369 -13.93 -32.05 6.62
C MET A 369 -12.74 -32.99 6.74
N CYS A 370 -12.22 -33.20 7.95
CA CYS A 370 -11.18 -34.20 8.22
C CYS A 370 -11.71 -35.62 7.96
N LYS A 371 -12.96 -35.94 8.35
CA LYS A 371 -13.58 -37.24 8.05
C LYS A 371 -13.73 -37.47 6.54
N GLU A 372 -14.18 -36.46 5.80
CA GLU A 372 -14.30 -36.52 4.34
C GLU A 372 -12.94 -36.72 3.65
N ALA A 373 -11.89 -36.08 4.16
CA ALA A 373 -10.53 -36.21 3.65
C ALA A 373 -9.78 -37.47 4.14
N GLY A 374 -10.37 -38.27 5.03
CA GLY A 374 -9.69 -39.42 5.66
C GLY A 374 -8.54 -39.04 6.61
N ILE A 375 -8.55 -37.82 7.14
CA ILE A 375 -7.53 -37.26 8.03
C ILE A 375 -7.89 -37.55 9.49
N ARG A 376 -6.91 -37.94 10.32
CA ARG A 376 -7.13 -38.26 11.74
C ARG A 376 -7.50 -37.00 12.52
N THR A 377 -8.58 -37.04 13.29
CA THR A 377 -9.00 -35.92 14.15
C THR A 377 -8.05 -35.77 15.33
N GLY A 378 -7.33 -34.65 15.40
CA GLY A 378 -6.31 -34.38 16.42
C GLY A 378 -6.41 -32.98 17.03
N LYS A 379 -5.27 -32.36 17.35
CA LYS A 379 -5.20 -30.95 17.74
C LYS A 379 -5.66 -30.07 16.56
N VAL A 380 -6.35 -28.97 16.85
CA VAL A 380 -6.90 -28.07 15.81
C VAL A 380 -5.83 -27.62 14.82
N GLU A 381 -4.64 -27.23 15.28
CA GLU A 381 -3.55 -26.81 14.40
C GLU A 381 -3.06 -27.91 13.47
N GLN A 382 -3.01 -29.16 13.95
CA GLN A 382 -2.61 -30.31 13.14
C GLN A 382 -3.65 -30.61 12.05
N MET A 383 -4.93 -30.61 12.42
CA MET A 383 -6.03 -30.77 11.46
C MET A 383 -6.02 -29.68 10.37
N VAL A 384 -5.74 -28.44 10.76
CA VAL A 384 -5.62 -27.31 9.81
C VAL A 384 -4.47 -27.52 8.82
N CYS A 385 -3.30 -27.94 9.28
CA CYS A 385 -2.14 -28.20 8.42
C CYS A 385 -2.40 -29.35 7.45
N GLU A 386 -2.85 -30.51 7.96
CA GLU A 386 -3.11 -31.70 7.15
C GLU A 386 -4.20 -31.46 6.10
N LEU A 387 -5.26 -30.72 6.46
CA LEU A 387 -6.36 -30.41 5.54
C LEU A 387 -5.96 -29.36 4.47
N ALA A 388 -5.10 -28.41 4.81
CA ALA A 388 -4.55 -27.46 3.85
C ALA A 388 -3.62 -28.15 2.84
N GLU A 389 -2.79 -29.08 3.30
CA GLU A 389 -1.93 -29.89 2.43
C GLU A 389 -2.76 -30.82 1.53
N PHE A 390 -3.79 -31.49 2.07
CA PHE A 390 -4.72 -32.31 1.29
C PHE A 390 -5.40 -31.52 0.17
N ARG A 391 -5.86 -30.29 0.46
CA ARG A 391 -6.43 -29.41 -0.57
C ARG A 391 -5.41 -28.97 -1.61
N ALA A 392 -4.18 -28.69 -1.20
CA ALA A 392 -3.11 -28.34 -2.12
C ALA A 392 -2.74 -29.52 -3.03
N GLU A 393 -2.75 -30.75 -2.50
CA GLU A 393 -2.57 -31.96 -3.30
C GLU A 393 -3.69 -32.18 -4.31
N GLN A 394 -4.95 -31.85 -3.96
CA GLN A 394 -6.05 -31.88 -4.93
C GLN A 394 -5.92 -30.80 -6.00
N ALA A 395 -5.55 -29.57 -5.63
CA ALA A 395 -5.52 -28.41 -6.53
C ALA A 395 -4.34 -28.45 -7.51
N PHE A 396 -3.14 -28.77 -7.02
CA PHE A 396 -1.92 -28.81 -7.83
C PHE A 396 -1.66 -30.19 -8.43
N GLY A 397 -2.51 -31.17 -8.08
CA GLY A 397 -2.29 -32.57 -8.37
C GLY A 397 -1.09 -33.09 -7.58
N LEU A 398 -1.24 -34.26 -6.98
CA LEU A 398 -0.06 -35.06 -6.67
C LEU A 398 0.54 -35.40 -8.04
N MET A 399 1.59 -34.69 -8.45
CA MET A 399 2.54 -35.11 -9.50
C MET A 399 3.19 -36.42 -9.03
N ARG A 400 2.39 -37.47 -8.80
CA ARG A 400 2.87 -38.83 -8.77
C ARG A 400 3.43 -39.05 -10.15
N ALA A 401 4.76 -39.09 -10.19
CA ALA A 401 5.52 -39.78 -11.21
C ALA A 401 4.70 -40.98 -11.66
N LYS A 402 4.05 -40.84 -12.82
CA LYS A 402 3.27 -41.90 -13.45
C LYS A 402 4.26 -42.80 -14.18
N ASP A 403 5.28 -43.25 -13.45
CA ASP A 403 6.13 -44.33 -13.88
C ASP A 403 5.50 -45.61 -13.34
N GLY A 404 4.67 -46.17 -14.21
CA GLY A 404 4.63 -47.60 -14.51
C GLY A 404 4.60 -48.59 -13.34
N THR A 405 3.57 -49.43 -13.39
CA THR A 405 3.53 -50.79 -12.83
C THR A 405 3.46 -50.92 -11.31
N THR A 406 2.24 -50.97 -10.80
CA THR A 406 1.76 -52.21 -10.16
C THR A 406 0.24 -52.28 -10.27
N LYS A 407 -0.22 -53.34 -10.93
CA LYS A 407 -1.63 -53.71 -11.02
C LYS A 407 -2.15 -54.07 -9.64
N GLY A 408 -3.32 -53.52 -9.32
CA GLY A 408 -4.39 -54.18 -8.58
C GLY A 408 -4.05 -54.79 -7.22
N LYS A 409 -4.26 -54.01 -6.16
CA LYS A 409 -4.86 -54.50 -4.91
C LYS A 409 -5.76 -53.39 -4.37
N GLN A 410 -7.06 -53.63 -4.39
CA GLN A 410 -8.02 -52.82 -3.64
C GLN A 410 -7.67 -52.92 -2.14
N PRO A 411 -7.80 -51.84 -1.36
CA PRO A 411 -7.69 -51.94 0.08
C PRO A 411 -8.90 -52.72 0.59
N ILE A 412 -8.65 -53.94 1.06
CA ILE A 412 -9.58 -54.72 1.86
C ILE A 412 -9.83 -53.91 3.13
N TYR A 413 -11.08 -53.56 3.34
CA TYR A 413 -11.56 -52.97 4.58
C TYR A 413 -11.64 -54.13 5.59
N ASP A 414 -10.60 -54.28 6.42
CA ASP A 414 -10.69 -55.17 7.58
C ASP A 414 -11.65 -54.51 8.57
N VAL A 415 -12.84 -55.09 8.63
CA VAL A 415 -13.83 -54.90 9.68
C VAL A 415 -13.29 -55.63 10.91
N ASP A 416 -12.70 -54.90 11.84
CA ASP A 416 -12.50 -55.40 13.20
C ASP A 416 -13.83 -55.29 13.94
N ASP A 417 -14.49 -56.43 14.01
CA ASP A 417 -15.64 -56.72 14.86
C ASP A 417 -15.12 -57.20 16.23
N ASP A 418 -15.74 -56.63 17.26
CA ASP A 418 -15.95 -57.17 18.60
C ASP A 418 -14.93 -57.05 19.76
N SER A 419 -15.53 -56.73 20.92
CA SER A 419 -15.07 -56.97 22.32
C SER A 419 -13.96 -56.05 22.88
N GLU A 420 -14.00 -55.49 24.08
CA GLU A 420 -14.76 -55.78 25.29
C GLU A 420 -14.58 -54.63 26.33
N GLN A 421 -15.58 -54.51 27.20
CA GLN A 421 -15.63 -53.88 28.53
C GLN A 421 -14.37 -53.25 29.15
N LYS A 422 -14.49 -52.00 29.63
CA LYS A 422 -14.09 -51.69 31.01
C LYS A 422 -14.84 -50.49 31.62
N GLU A 423 -15.65 -50.83 32.61
CA GLU A 423 -16.27 -49.93 33.58
C GLU A 423 -15.20 -49.30 34.51
N SER A 424 -15.38 -48.01 34.80
CA SER A 424 -15.10 -47.34 36.08
C SER A 424 -15.53 -45.87 35.87
N ASN A 425 -16.74 -45.44 36.23
CA ASN A 425 -17.31 -45.34 37.57
C ASN A 425 -16.39 -44.61 38.56
N SER A 426 -16.49 -43.28 38.59
CA SER A 426 -16.48 -42.43 39.79
C SER A 426 -16.59 -40.98 39.30
N GLN A 427 -17.65 -40.20 39.51
CA GLN A 427 -18.35 -39.79 40.73
C GLN A 427 -18.22 -38.26 40.77
N GLU A 428 -19.36 -37.58 40.94
CA GLU A 428 -19.55 -36.32 41.69
C GLU A 428 -18.58 -35.15 41.44
N GLU A 429 -19.00 -33.90 41.27
CA GLU A 429 -20.07 -33.18 41.96
C GLU A 429 -20.06 -31.78 41.32
N GLY A 430 -21.21 -31.15 41.14
CA GLY A 430 -21.35 -29.86 41.81
C GLY A 430 -21.94 -28.79 40.91
N ASP A 431 -23.25 -28.93 40.71
CA ASP A 431 -24.20 -27.86 40.43
C ASP A 431 -24.01 -26.66 41.38
N ALA A 432 -23.90 -25.45 40.83
CA ALA A 432 -24.20 -24.21 41.56
C ALA A 432 -24.52 -23.05 40.60
N ARG A 433 -25.80 -23.00 40.24
CA ARG A 433 -26.70 -21.84 40.37
C ARG A 433 -26.24 -20.48 39.84
N SER A 434 -26.96 -20.07 38.80
CA SER A 434 -27.50 -18.73 38.57
C SER A 434 -27.99 -18.07 39.87
N VAL A 435 -27.55 -16.84 40.14
CA VAL A 435 -28.34 -15.82 40.83
C VAL A 435 -28.05 -14.49 40.16
N GLU A 436 -29.10 -13.95 39.53
CA GLU A 436 -29.23 -12.55 39.15
C GLU A 436 -29.07 -11.66 40.38
N LEU A 437 -28.29 -10.58 40.25
CA LEU A 437 -28.57 -9.29 40.87
C LEU A 437 -27.89 -8.18 40.06
#